data_AF-A0A7C5WIG3-F1
#
_entry.id   AF-A0A7C5WIG3-F1
#
_cell.length_a   1.000
_cell.length_b   1.000
_cell.length_c   1.000
_cell.angle_alpha   90.00
_cell.angle_beta   90.00
_cell.angle_gamma   90.00
#
_symmetry.space_group_name_H-M   'P 1'
#
loop_
_entity.id
_entity.type
_entity.pdbx_description
1 polymer ?
#
loop_
_entity_poly.entity_id
_entity_poly.type
_entity_poly.pdbx_seq_one_letter_code
_entity_poly.pdbx_strand_id
1 'polypeptide(L)' 'TRMPLPLLPRGNGAMRFVCGPKQYCREMSSCEEAKFYLKKCGLPRLDGNGDGIPCNRLCR' A
#
# COMPACT_ATOMS: atom_id res chain seq x y z
N THR A 1 -14.09 27.09 -21.37
CA THR A 1 -13.34 25.81 -21.35
C THR A 1 -13.18 25.33 -19.92
N ARG A 2 -14.14 24.55 -19.41
CA ARG A 2 -14.04 23.90 -18.08
C ARG A 2 -13.81 22.43 -18.33
N MET A 3 -12.55 22.02 -18.28
CA MET A 3 -12.18 20.60 -18.29
C MET A 3 -12.69 19.99 -16.97
N PRO A 4 -13.57 18.97 -16.99
CA PRO A 4 -13.86 18.26 -15.76
C PRO A 4 -12.60 17.52 -15.33
N LEU A 5 -12.15 17.78 -14.09
CA LEU A 5 -11.07 17.03 -13.46
C LEU A 5 -11.34 15.53 -13.61
N PRO A 6 -10.33 14.70 -13.94
CA PRO A 6 -10.52 13.26 -13.89
C PRO A 6 -10.93 12.89 -12.46
N LEU A 7 -12.09 12.24 -12.35
CA LEU A 7 -12.61 11.70 -11.11
C LEU A 7 -11.56 10.70 -10.58
N LEU A 8 -10.79 11.10 -9.57
CA LEU A 8 -9.95 10.16 -8.84
C LEU A 8 -10.86 9.04 -8.32
N PRO A 9 -10.52 7.76 -8.55
CA PRO A 9 -11.36 6.67 -8.09
C PRO A 9 -11.41 6.68 -6.56
N ARG A 10 -12.57 7.03 -6.02
CA ARG A 10 -12.90 6.86 -4.61
C ARG A 10 -13.24 5.38 -4.41
N GLY A 11 -12.29 4.63 -3.88
CA GLY A 11 -12.50 3.38 -3.16
C GLY A 11 -12.92 2.16 -3.98
N ASN A 12 -11.93 1.42 -4.48
CA ASN A 12 -11.87 -0.04 -4.37
C ASN A 12 -10.44 -0.50 -4.71
N GLY A 13 -9.58 -0.45 -3.70
CA GLY A 13 -8.11 -0.58 -3.74
C GLY A 13 -7.59 -1.98 -4.07
N ALA A 14 -8.05 -2.56 -5.16
CA ALA A 14 -7.31 -3.58 -5.90
C ALA A 14 -6.48 -2.90 -6.99
N MET A 15 -5.72 -1.85 -6.64
CA MET A 15 -4.58 -1.48 -7.45
C MET A 15 -3.74 -2.75 -7.61
N ARG A 16 -3.40 -3.11 -8.84
CA ARG A 16 -2.59 -4.29 -9.14
C ARG A 16 -1.17 -4.04 -8.64
N PHE A 17 -0.98 -4.16 -7.34
CA PHE A 17 0.33 -4.15 -6.72
C PHE A 17 1.08 -5.38 -7.22
N VAL A 18 2.36 -5.19 -7.50
CA VAL A 18 3.26 -6.27 -7.91
C VAL A 18 4.45 -6.23 -6.99
N CYS A 19 5.01 -7.39 -6.68
CA CYS A 19 6.23 -7.44 -5.89
C CYS A 19 7.33 -6.73 -6.67
N GLY A 20 8.05 -5.85 -5.97
CA GLY A 20 9.12 -5.04 -6.53
C GLY A 20 10.25 -4.88 -5.52
N PRO A 21 11.23 -4.00 -5.79
CA PRO A 21 12.37 -3.78 -4.91
C PRO A 21 12.02 -3.03 -3.62
N LYS A 22 10.75 -2.62 -3.45
CA LYS A 22 10.28 -1.91 -2.26
C LYS A 22 10.36 -2.82 -1.04
N GLN A 23 11.09 -2.40 -0.03
CA GLN A 23 11.27 -3.15 1.22
C GLN A 23 10.86 -2.35 2.46
N TYR A 24 10.67 -1.04 2.32
CA TYR A 24 10.41 -0.14 3.43
C TYR A 24 9.09 0.62 3.24
N CYS A 25 8.44 0.94 4.36
CA CYS A 25 7.18 1.68 4.38
C CYS A 25 7.23 3.04 3.68
N ARG A 26 8.39 3.71 3.69
CA ARG A 26 8.59 4.99 3.00
C ARG A 26 8.49 4.91 1.48
N GLU A 27 8.60 3.71 0.91
CA GLU A 27 8.51 3.47 -0.54
C GLU A 27 7.07 3.13 -0.97
N MET A 28 6.17 2.98 0.01
CA MET A 28 4.79 2.59 -0.19
C MET A 28 3.89 3.80 0.00
N SER A 29 2.82 3.85 -0.78
CA SER A 29 1.96 5.04 -0.89
C SER A 29 0.62 4.84 -0.19
N SER A 30 0.26 3.60 0.12
CA SER A 30 -1.02 3.23 0.74
C SER A 30 -0.85 2.03 1.69
N CYS A 31 -1.73 1.96 2.68
CA CYS A 31 -1.90 0.79 3.54
C CYS A 31 -2.21 -0.48 2.74
N GLU A 32 -2.97 -0.38 1.64
CA GLU A 32 -3.35 -1.55 0.82
C GLU A 32 -2.14 -2.12 0.09
N GLU A 33 -1.27 -1.24 -0.41
CA GLU A 33 0.02 -1.61 -1.01
C GLU A 33 0.91 -2.31 0.03
N ALA A 34 1.01 -1.75 1.23
CA ALA A 34 1.77 -2.36 2.32
C ALA A 34 1.25 -3.74 2.72
N LYS A 35 -0.08 -3.89 2.84
CA LYS A 35 -0.74 -5.18 3.09
C LYS A 35 -0.48 -6.18 1.97
N PHE A 36 -0.47 -5.72 0.72
CA PHE A 36 -0.12 -6.57 -0.41
C PHE A 36 1.32 -7.07 -0.29
N TYR A 37 2.30 -6.21 -0.03
CA TYR A 37 3.70 -6.65 0.05
C TYR A 37 3.96 -7.56 1.27
N LEU A 38 3.32 -7.31 2.42
CA LEU A 38 3.39 -8.21 3.57
C LEU A 38 2.87 -9.61 3.21
N LYS A 39 1.65 -9.69 2.64
CA LYS A 39 0.95 -10.97 2.41
C LYS A 39 1.35 -11.69 1.12
N LYS A 40 1.63 -10.96 0.05
CA LYS A 40 1.89 -11.51 -1.29
C LYS A 40 3.38 -11.57 -1.61
N CYS A 41 4.16 -10.60 -1.14
CA CYS A 41 5.60 -10.56 -1.38
C CYS A 41 6.43 -11.10 -0.22
N GLY A 42 5.80 -11.42 0.92
CA GLY A 42 6.47 -12.04 2.07
C GLY A 42 7.50 -11.10 2.70
N LEU A 43 7.14 -9.83 2.91
CA LEU A 43 8.00 -8.83 3.53
C LEU A 43 7.62 -8.62 5.01
N PRO A 44 8.08 -9.48 5.94
CA PRO A 44 7.75 -9.37 7.36
C PRO A 44 8.31 -8.08 7.98
N ARG A 45 9.35 -7.49 7.37
CA ARG A 45 9.95 -6.23 7.84
C ARG A 45 8.97 -5.04 7.84
N LEU A 46 7.89 -5.13 7.08
CA LEU A 46 6.84 -4.11 7.04
C LEU A 46 5.97 -4.17 8.32
N ASP A 47 5.87 -5.34 8.94
CA ASP A 47 5.13 -5.62 10.17
C ASP A 47 6.12 -5.89 11.31
N GLY A 48 6.70 -4.81 11.85
CA GLY A 48 7.76 -4.90 12.84
C GLY A 48 7.30 -5.43 14.21
N ASN A 49 6.01 -5.35 14.51
CA ASN A 49 5.41 -5.79 15.77
C ASN A 49 4.62 -7.11 15.66
N GLY A 50 4.44 -7.64 14.45
CA GLY A 50 3.80 -8.93 14.21
C GLY A 50 2.30 -8.94 14.45
N ASP A 51 1.64 -7.79 14.35
CA ASP A 51 0.18 -7.66 14.54
C ASP A 51 -0.60 -7.88 13.23
N GLY A 52 0.10 -8.13 12.13
CA GLY A 52 -0.47 -8.28 10.80
C GLY A 52 -0.81 -6.96 10.11
N ILE A 53 -0.41 -5.82 10.69
CA ILE A 53 -0.62 -4.47 10.15
C ILE A 53 0.73 -3.90 9.69
N PRO A 54 1.04 -3.99 8.39
CA PRO A 54 2.28 -3.42 7.89
C PRO A 54 2.20 -1.90 7.88
N CYS A 55 3.34 -1.26 8.11
CA CYS A 55 3.49 0.18 7.99
C CYS A 55 2.44 0.97 8.78
N ASN A 56 2.59 0.96 10.11
CA ASN A 56 1.70 1.65 11.05
C ASN A 56 1.39 3.12 10.65
N ARG A 57 2.34 3.83 10.02
CA ARG A 57 2.16 5.21 9.55
C ARG A 57 1.23 5.39 8.33
N LEU A 58 1.00 4.32 7.57
CA LEU A 58 0.10 4.29 6.41
C LEU A 58 -1.26 3.68 6.76
N CYS A 59 -1.27 2.73 7.70
CA CYS A 59 -2.46 1.95 8.07
C CYS A 59 -3.19 2.44 9.32
N ARG A 60 -2.68 3.46 10.02
CA ARG A 60 -3.21 3.97 11.28
C ARG A 60 -3.27 5.50 11.29
#